data_AF-A0A926P3W6-F1
#
_entry.id   AF-A0A926P3W6-F1
#
_cell.length_a   1.000
_cell.length_b   1.000
_cell.length_c   1.000
_cell.angle_alpha   90.00
_cell.angle_beta   90.00
_cell.angle_gamma   90.00
#
_symmetry.space_group_name_H-M   'P 1'
#
loop_
_entity.id
_entity.type
_entity.pdbx_description
1 polymer ?
#
loop_
_entity_poly.entity_id
_entity_poly.type
_entity_poly.pdbx_seq_one_letter_code
_entity_poly.pdbx_strand_id
1 'polypeptide(L)' 'MNIGGVSQLSGVPAQTIRYCQGIGLIKPLRGDNGYWSFQEGDLHKLAFLSAQ' A
#
# COMPACT_ATOMS: atom_id res chain seq x y z
N MET A 1 -0.32 -6.15 -6.28
CA MET A 1 -1.24 -5.05 -6.67
C MET A 1 -0.46 -3.76 -6.91
N ASN A 2 -0.90 -2.85 -7.77
CA ASN A 2 -0.25 -1.53 -7.89
C ASN A 2 -0.80 -0.54 -6.83
N ILE A 3 -0.24 0.67 -6.76
CA ILE A 3 -0.65 1.68 -5.76
C ILE A 3 -2.10 2.15 -5.95
N GLY A 4 -2.61 2.19 -7.19
CA GLY A 4 -4.01 2.56 -7.46
C GLY A 4 -4.98 1.51 -6.94
N GLY A 5 -4.69 0.23 -7.19
CA GLY A 5 -5.50 -0.89 -6.72
C GLY A 5 -5.54 -0.98 -5.19
N VAL A 6 -4.39 -0.88 -4.53
CA VAL A 6 -4.36 -0.90 -3.05
C VAL A 6 -5.04 0.33 -2.45
N SER A 7 -4.94 1.51 -3.10
CA SER A 7 -5.64 2.72 -2.65
C SER A 7 -7.16 2.54 -2.71
N GLN A 8 -7.67 2.01 -3.82
CA GLN A 8 -9.11 1.75 -3.97
C GLN A 8 -9.63 0.72 -2.97
N LEU A 9 -8.88 -0.36 -2.72
CA LEU A 9 -9.31 -1.42 -1.79
C LEU A 9 -9.18 -1.04 -0.32
N SER A 10 -8.15 -0.28 0.05
CA SER A 10 -7.93 0.15 1.45
C SER A 10 -8.73 1.41 1.83
N GLY A 11 -9.23 2.16 0.85
CA GLY A 11 -9.77 3.51 1.08
C GLY A 11 -8.71 4.55 1.47
N VAL A 12 -7.43 4.18 1.46
CA VAL A 12 -6.33 5.08 1.81
C VAL A 12 -5.84 5.82 0.56
N PRO A 13 -5.71 7.15 0.58
CA PRO A 13 -5.15 7.90 -0.55
C PRO A 13 -3.73 7.43 -0.93
N ALA A 14 -3.42 7.41 -2.23
CA ALA A 14 -2.12 7.02 -2.73
C ALA A 14 -0.94 7.82 -2.12
N GLN A 15 -1.16 9.10 -1.78
CA GLN A 15 -0.16 9.92 -1.09
C GLN A 15 0.16 9.39 0.30
N THR A 16 -0.86 9.00 1.08
CA THR A 16 -0.71 8.39 2.40
C THR A 16 -0.01 7.04 2.31
N ILE A 17 -0.32 6.23 1.30
CA ILE A 17 0.38 4.96 1.05
C ILE A 17 1.87 5.18 0.79
N ARG A 18 2.25 6.19 0.00
CA ARG A 18 3.66 6.57 -0.21
C ARG A 18 4.33 7.01 1.09
N TYR A 19 3.62 7.75 1.93
CA TYR A 19 4.12 8.13 3.25
C TYR A 19 4.37 6.89 4.12
N CYS A 20 3.41 5.97 4.22
CA CYS A 20 3.55 4.71 4.95
C CYS A 20 4.74 3.86 4.45
N GLN A 21 4.96 3.81 3.13
CA GLN A 21 6.14 3.17 2.55
C GLN A 21 7.43 3.89 2.97
N GLY A 22 7.45 5.22 2.92
CA GLY A 22 8.62 6.04 3.26
C GLY A 22 9.06 5.90 4.71
N ILE A 23 8.10 5.76 5.64
CA ILE A 23 8.40 5.51 7.07
C ILE A 23 8.61 4.02 7.39
N GLY A 24 8.48 3.14 6.41
CA GLY A 24 8.70 1.70 6.56
C GLY A 24 7.56 0.93 7.24
N LEU A 25 6.38 1.53 7.39
CA LEU A 25 5.19 0.87 7.95
C LEU A 25 4.72 -0.30 7.06
N ILE A 26 4.79 -0.09 5.74
CA ILE A 26 4.58 -1.12 4.71
C ILE A 26 5.84 -1.26 3.86
N LYS A 27 6.08 -2.46 3.37
CA LYS A 27 7.27 -2.79 2.56
C LYS A 27 6.83 -3.66 1.39
N PRO A 28 6.14 -3.09 0.38
CA PRO A 28 5.70 -3.82 -0.80
C PRO A 28 6.91 -4.45 -1.51
N LEU A 29 6.66 -5.56 -2.21
CA LEU A 29 7.71 -6.24 -2.96
C LEU A 29 8.03 -5.47 -4.24
N ARG A 30 9.28 -5.51 -4.68
CA ARG A 30 9.64 -5.03 -6.01
C ARG A 30 9.30 -6.16 -6.99
N GLY A 31 8.37 -5.92 -7.90
CA GLY A 31 8.03 -6.86 -8.95
C GLY A 31 9.10 -6.90 -10.04
N ASP A 32 9.10 -7.99 -10.82
CA ASP A 32 10.07 -8.21 -11.90
C ASP A 32 9.99 -7.15 -13.02
N ASN A 33 8.86 -6.45 -13.11
CA ASN A 33 8.64 -5.32 -14.02
C ASN A 33 9.21 -3.99 -13.48
N GLY A 34 9.89 -3.99 -12.33
CA GLY A 34 10.47 -2.81 -11.71
C GLY A 34 9.52 -1.96 -10.88
N TYR A 35 8.22 -2.30 -10.85
CA TYR A 35 7.21 -1.59 -10.06
C TYR A 35 7.01 -2.22 -8.68
N TRP A 36 6.56 -1.41 -7.73
CA TRP A 36 6.15 -1.91 -6.41
C TRP A 36 4.83 -2.67 -6.51
N SER A 37 4.81 -3.89 -5.95
CA SER A 37 3.64 -4.75 -5.84
C SER A 37 3.24 -4.90 -4.38
N PHE A 38 2.07 -4.34 -4.04
CA PHE A 38 1.41 -4.48 -2.75
C PHE A 38 0.77 -5.85 -2.63
N GLN A 39 0.97 -6.49 -1.48
CA GLN A 39 0.42 -7.80 -1.13
C GLN A 39 -0.82 -7.64 -0.24
N GLU A 40 -1.58 -8.70 0.00
CA GLU A 40 -2.74 -8.67 0.93
C GLU A 40 -2.35 -8.20 2.34
N GLY A 41 -1.15 -8.54 2.81
CA GLY A 41 -0.63 -8.07 4.08
C GLY A 41 -0.45 -6.54 4.16
N ASP A 42 -0.06 -5.89 3.05
CA ASP A 42 0.01 -4.43 2.98
C ASP A 42 -1.39 -3.82 2.98
N LEU A 43 -2.33 -4.45 2.26
CA LEU A 43 -3.73 -4.02 2.20
C LEU A 43 -4.38 -4.03 3.59
N HIS A 44 -4.24 -5.12 4.36
CA HIS A 44 -4.81 -5.19 5.71
C HIS A 44 -4.27 -4.10 6.64
N LYS A 45 -2.95 -3.83 6.58
CA LYS A 45 -2.34 -2.75 7.36
C LYS A 45 -2.90 -1.39 6.97
N LEU A 46 -3.08 -1.14 5.68
CA LEU A 46 -3.60 0.13 5.16
C LEU A 46 -5.09 0.30 5.50
N ALA A 47 -5.92 -0.73 5.30
CA ALA A 47 -7.34 -0.70 5.63
C ALA A 47 -7.59 -0.48 7.12
N PHE A 48 -6.69 -0.96 8.00
CA PHE A 48 -6.77 -0.68 9.43
C PHE A 48 -6.56 0.82 9.75
N LEU A 49 -5.73 1.53 8.98
CA LEU A 49 -5.47 2.97 9.20
C LEU A 49 -6.67 3.86 8.82
N SER A 50 -7.48 3.45 7.84
CA SER A 50 -8.66 4.21 7.38
C SER A 50 -9.93 3.90 8.18
N ALA A 51 -9.92 2.84 8.98
CA ALA A 51 -11.06 2.41 9.80
C ALA A 51 -11.18 3.16 11.15
N GLN A 52 -10.38 4.22 11.36
CA GLN A 52 -10.32 5.00 12.58
C GLN A 52 -10.72 6.46 12.36
#